data_AF-A0A1Y4B142-F1
#
_entry.id   AF-A0A1Y4B142-F1
#
_cell.length_a   1.000
_cell.length_b   1.000
_cell.length_c   1.000
_cell.angle_alpha   90.00
_cell.angle_beta   90.00
_cell.angle_gamma   90.00
#
_symmetry.space_group_name_H-M   'P 1'
#
loop_
_entity.id
_entity.type
_entity.pdbx_description
1 polymer ?
#
loop_
_entity_poly.entity_id
_entity_poly.type
_entity_poly.pdbx_seq_one_letter_code
_entity_poly.pdbx_strand_id
1 'polypeptide(L)'
;MAMHNKSRLLGYLPEDPIIKNPDDIDEAMAHFTVAVTHRNPTGYRAEGRLAVDKIPVLCDGNPKIMNIVKTIKKGDFVDIEGLYNVLYTEKESICSECGQHNIKHGISCYVYPLFIQKVDPGFTEEDISFLDDGSKTIDEYLKNIYEEVSNHTLLLGYVAQVPELMVQNCARYCISVDRKVFVPTQSTIVTDYPFVYSYGEQGARDLKYLKEGSLIMIDGFIRNRKVKNRMECQWCGNRYDFDDFSTEIIPYSVEYLNNIKTDTELKLEETLKKFDI
;
A
#
# COMPACT_ATOMS: atom_id res chain seq x y z
N MET A 1 -2.90 18.86 -14.71
CA MET A 1 -3.00 17.39 -14.83
C MET A 1 -4.02 16.90 -13.84
N ALA A 2 -4.87 15.93 -14.22
CA ALA A 2 -5.80 15.31 -13.29
C ALA A 2 -5.00 14.47 -12.28
N MET A 3 -5.04 14.86 -11.00
CA MET A 3 -4.25 14.22 -9.93
C MET A 3 -5.11 14.09 -8.68
N HIS A 4 -4.95 12.98 -7.96
CA HIS A 4 -5.52 12.77 -6.63
C HIS A 4 -4.73 11.65 -5.96
N ASN A 5 -4.29 11.90 -4.73
CA ASN A 5 -3.62 10.93 -3.88
C ASN A 5 -4.13 11.18 -2.46
N LYS A 6 -4.95 10.27 -1.95
CA LYS A 6 -5.50 10.37 -0.60
C LYS A 6 -5.69 8.98 -0.04
N SER A 7 -5.11 8.74 1.12
CA SER A 7 -5.23 7.49 1.87
C SER A 7 -5.72 7.79 3.27
N ARG A 8 -6.63 6.97 3.77
CA ARG A 8 -7.11 6.97 5.14
C ARG A 8 -6.79 5.63 5.80
N LEU A 9 -6.21 5.69 6.99
CA LEU A 9 -5.96 4.55 7.86
C LEU A 9 -6.65 4.80 9.20
N LEU A 10 -7.62 3.96 9.55
CA LEU A 10 -8.28 3.96 10.85
C LEU A 10 -8.08 2.58 11.47
N GLY A 11 -7.22 2.49 12.49
CA GLY A 11 -6.83 1.21 13.06
C GLY A 11 -5.95 1.39 14.28
N TYR A 12 -5.23 0.36 14.68
CA TYR A 12 -4.45 0.39 15.92
C TYR A 12 -2.94 0.19 15.67
N LEU A 13 -2.13 0.64 16.63
CA LEU A 13 -0.67 0.45 16.58
C LEU A 13 -0.33 -0.96 17.08
N PRO A 14 0.21 -1.87 16.24
CA PRO A 14 0.62 -3.20 16.70
C PRO A 14 1.89 -3.15 17.56
N GLU A 15 2.72 -2.11 17.40
CA GLU A 15 3.96 -1.87 18.15
C GLU A 15 4.14 -0.36 18.38
N ASP A 16 5.03 0.02 19.32
CA ASP A 16 5.34 1.42 19.59
C ASP A 16 6.04 2.10 18.39
N PRO A 17 5.81 3.41 18.16
CA PRO A 17 6.52 4.15 17.12
C PRO A 17 8.02 4.21 17.36
N ILE A 18 8.80 4.06 16.29
CA ILE A 18 10.25 4.27 16.31
C ILE A 18 10.51 5.72 15.92
N ILE A 19 11.02 6.52 16.85
CA ILE A 19 11.33 7.95 16.64
C ILE A 19 12.84 8.14 16.63
N LYS A 20 13.35 8.72 15.55
CA LYS A 20 14.73 9.19 15.40
C LYS A 20 14.79 10.69 15.71
N ASN A 21 15.90 11.13 16.30
CA ASN A 21 16.13 12.51 16.74
C ASN A 21 14.95 13.09 17.55
N PRO A 22 14.50 12.42 18.62
CA PRO A 22 13.29 12.82 19.34
C PRO A 22 13.39 14.21 19.99
N ASP A 23 14.60 14.68 20.29
CA ASP A 23 14.83 15.93 21.00
C ASP A 23 14.78 17.17 20.08
N ASP A 24 14.99 16.99 18.77
CA ASP A 24 14.88 18.06 17.77
C ASP A 24 13.61 17.84 16.95
N ILE A 25 12.59 18.67 17.17
CA ILE A 25 11.29 18.49 16.52
C ILE A 25 11.34 18.73 15.00
N ASP A 26 12.31 19.50 14.52
CA ASP A 26 12.46 19.84 13.11
C ASP A 26 13.22 18.73 12.35
N GLU A 27 14.08 17.99 13.05
CA GLU A 27 14.79 16.81 12.52
C GLU A 27 14.15 15.46 12.89
N ALA A 28 13.12 15.48 13.74
CA ALA A 28 12.46 14.27 14.21
C ALA A 28 11.81 13.52 13.04
N MET A 29 12.06 12.22 12.99
CA MET A 29 11.45 11.31 12.02
C MET A 29 10.87 10.12 12.77
N ALA A 30 9.63 9.77 12.48
CA ALA A 30 9.01 8.61 13.09
C ALA A 30 8.51 7.62 12.02
N HIS A 31 8.78 6.35 12.30
CA HIS A 31 8.33 5.22 11.50
C HIS A 31 7.56 4.24 12.38
N PHE A 32 6.37 3.87 11.94
CA PHE A 32 5.50 2.94 12.63
C PHE A 32 4.58 2.23 11.64
N THR A 33 3.76 1.30 12.15
CA THR A 33 2.74 0.64 11.32
C THR A 33 1.38 0.82 11.97
N VAL A 34 0.34 0.83 11.16
CA VAL A 34 -1.05 0.77 11.63
C VAL A 34 -1.67 -0.52 11.11
N ALA A 35 -2.19 -1.33 12.01
CA ALA A 35 -3.01 -2.48 11.69
C ALA A 35 -4.41 -2.00 11.30
N VAL A 36 -4.78 -2.23 10.05
CA VAL A 36 -6.03 -1.80 9.44
C VAL A 36 -6.72 -2.99 8.78
N THR A 37 -8.02 -2.89 8.56
CA THR A 37 -8.82 -3.90 7.91
C THR A 37 -9.51 -3.34 6.67
N HIS A 38 -10.15 -4.22 5.90
CA HIS A 38 -10.83 -3.86 4.67
C HIS A 38 -11.86 -4.94 4.31
N ARG A 39 -12.90 -4.56 3.57
CA ARG A 39 -13.76 -5.51 2.86
C ARG A 39 -12.98 -6.16 1.71
N ASN A 40 -13.26 -7.43 1.39
CA ASN A 40 -12.69 -8.07 0.20
C ASN A 40 -13.49 -7.71 -1.07
N PRO A 41 -12.84 -7.21 -2.14
CA PRO A 41 -13.51 -7.01 -3.42
C PRO A 41 -13.85 -8.35 -4.10
N THR A 42 -14.80 -8.32 -5.02
CA THR A 42 -15.23 -9.52 -5.77
C THR A 42 -14.05 -10.13 -6.53
N GLY A 43 -13.86 -11.44 -6.37
CA GLY A 43 -12.76 -12.18 -7.01
C GLY A 43 -11.42 -12.10 -6.28
N TYR A 44 -11.28 -11.23 -5.28
CA TYR A 44 -10.12 -11.22 -4.40
C TYR A 44 -10.25 -12.32 -3.35
N ARG A 45 -9.32 -13.27 -3.37
CA ARG A 45 -9.22 -14.33 -2.37
C ARG A 45 -8.01 -14.07 -1.49
N ALA A 46 -8.24 -13.52 -0.29
CA ALA A 46 -7.24 -13.55 0.76
C ALA A 46 -7.10 -15.01 1.24
N GLU A 47 -5.97 -15.65 0.98
CA GLU A 47 -5.70 -16.99 1.52
C GLU A 47 -5.61 -16.94 3.06
N GLY A 48 -6.64 -17.44 3.73
CA GLY A 48 -6.54 -18.05 5.06
C GLY A 48 -6.24 -17.16 6.28
N ARG A 49 -6.32 -15.82 6.22
CA ARG A 49 -6.20 -14.96 7.41
C ARG A 49 -7.22 -13.83 7.40
N LEU A 50 -7.63 -13.41 8.60
CA LEU A 50 -8.35 -12.15 8.85
C LEU A 50 -7.72 -11.04 8.01
N ALA A 51 -8.57 -10.24 7.35
CA ALA A 51 -8.15 -9.16 6.46
C ALA A 51 -7.58 -8.00 7.28
N VAL A 52 -6.43 -8.21 7.91
CA VAL A 52 -5.69 -7.19 8.64
C VAL A 52 -4.34 -6.99 7.96
N ASP A 53 -4.15 -5.78 7.44
CA ASP A 53 -2.91 -5.32 6.84
C ASP A 53 -2.17 -4.40 7.82
N LYS A 54 -0.85 -4.54 7.86
CA LYS A 54 0.02 -3.65 8.66
C LYS A 54 0.66 -2.64 7.74
N ILE A 55 0.09 -1.45 7.66
CA ILE A 55 0.50 -0.42 6.71
C ILE A 55 1.58 0.46 7.33
N PRO A 56 2.76 0.59 6.67
CA PRO A 56 3.81 1.48 7.13
C PRO A 56 3.38 2.95 7.05
N VAL A 57 3.74 3.71 8.08
CA VAL A 57 3.57 5.16 8.16
C VAL A 57 4.93 5.77 8.44
N LEU A 58 5.29 6.77 7.64
CA LEU A 58 6.50 7.56 7.82
C LEU A 58 6.11 9.04 7.93
N CYS A 59 6.61 9.70 8.96
CA CYS A 59 6.40 11.13 9.14
C CYS A 59 7.70 11.84 9.53
N ASP A 60 7.85 13.04 8.99
CA ASP A 60 8.97 13.95 9.22
C ASP A 60 8.49 15.40 9.03
N GLY A 61 9.27 16.37 9.53
CA GLY A 61 9.12 17.79 9.18
C GLY A 61 7.80 18.46 9.56
N ASN A 62 6.95 17.81 10.37
CA ASN A 62 5.69 18.37 10.87
C ASN A 62 5.59 18.23 12.40
N PRO A 63 5.92 19.30 13.15
CA PRO A 63 5.86 19.31 14.61
C PRO A 63 4.48 18.93 15.18
N LYS A 64 3.38 19.28 14.50
CA LYS A 64 2.02 18.99 14.99
C LYS A 64 1.75 17.49 14.97
N ILE A 65 2.10 16.82 13.88
CA ILE A 65 1.97 15.36 13.75
C ILE A 65 2.92 14.67 14.73
N MET A 66 4.18 15.12 14.78
CA MET A 66 5.19 14.51 15.64
C MET A 66 4.83 14.59 17.14
N ASN A 67 4.23 15.70 17.58
CA ASN A 67 3.74 15.82 18.95
C ASN A 67 2.69 14.77 19.30
N ILE A 68 1.81 14.40 18.36
CA ILE A 68 0.82 13.34 18.56
C ILE A 68 1.51 11.97 18.54
N VAL A 69 2.41 11.73 17.59
CA VAL A 69 3.16 10.47 17.45
C VAL A 69 3.99 10.15 18.71
N LYS A 70 4.52 11.16 19.39
CA LYS A 70 5.21 10.98 20.69
C LYS A 70 4.29 10.51 21.83
N THR A 71 2.98 10.64 21.70
CA THR A 71 2.01 10.27 22.75
C THR A 71 1.31 8.93 22.53
N ILE A 72 1.29 8.44 21.29
CA ILE A 72 0.65 7.16 20.95
C ILE A 72 1.60 6.00 21.25
N LYS A 73 1.03 4.88 21.67
CA LYS A 73 1.74 3.64 22.02
C LYS A 73 1.04 2.43 21.43
N LYS A 74 1.71 1.27 21.51
CA LYS A 74 1.13 -0.04 21.17
C LYS A 74 -0.28 -0.19 21.77
N GLY A 75 -1.21 -0.62 20.92
CA GLY A 75 -2.62 -0.82 21.25
C GLY A 75 -3.50 0.41 21.06
N ASP A 76 -2.93 1.62 20.94
CA ASP A 76 -3.73 2.82 20.69
C ASP A 76 -4.34 2.80 19.28
N PHE A 77 -5.60 3.22 19.18
CA PHE A 77 -6.26 3.47 17.90
C PHE A 77 -5.94 4.87 17.39
N VAL A 78 -5.78 4.98 16.07
CA VAL A 78 -5.49 6.22 15.37
C VAL A 78 -6.30 6.33 14.09
N ASP A 79 -6.69 7.56 13.74
CA ASP A 79 -7.24 7.94 12.43
C ASP A 79 -6.21 8.82 11.74
N ILE A 80 -5.74 8.37 10.59
CA ILE A 80 -4.73 9.02 9.77
C ILE A 80 -5.34 9.32 8.42
N GLU A 81 -5.24 10.57 7.99
CA GLU A 81 -5.42 10.95 6.59
C GLU A 81 -4.08 11.40 6.04
N GLY A 82 -3.70 10.86 4.89
CA GLY A 82 -2.38 11.05 4.32
C GLY A 82 -2.30 10.77 2.83
N LEU A 83 -1.06 10.63 2.35
CA LEU A 83 -0.71 10.36 0.96
C LEU A 83 -0.05 9.00 0.87
N TYR A 84 -0.36 8.23 -0.17
CA TYR A 84 0.42 7.07 -0.51
C TYR A 84 1.72 7.50 -1.19
N ASN A 85 2.87 7.21 -0.57
CA ASN A 85 4.18 7.56 -1.10
C ASN A 85 4.95 6.30 -1.51
N VAL A 86 5.78 6.46 -2.54
CA VAL A 86 6.74 5.47 -3.02
C VAL A 86 8.14 6.09 -2.98
N LEU A 87 9.08 5.43 -2.30
CA LEU A 87 10.49 5.78 -2.31
C LEU A 87 11.34 4.65 -2.87
N TYR A 88 12.35 5.00 -3.66
CA TYR A 88 13.43 4.08 -3.95
C TYR A 88 14.27 3.88 -2.69
N THR A 89 14.51 2.62 -2.34
CA THR A 89 15.31 2.27 -1.17
C THR A 89 16.28 1.15 -1.52
N GLU A 90 17.39 1.15 -0.81
CA GLU A 90 18.28 0.02 -0.72
C GLU A 90 17.73 -0.93 0.34
N LYS A 91 17.55 -2.20 -0.03
CA LYS A 91 17.13 -3.27 0.87
C LYS A 91 18.33 -4.14 1.15
N GLU A 92 18.68 -4.22 2.42
CA GLU A 92 19.79 -5.01 2.89
C GLU A 92 19.36 -6.47 3.14
N SER A 93 20.23 -7.41 2.78
CA SER A 93 20.03 -8.83 3.03
C SER A 93 21.35 -9.54 3.32
N ILE A 94 21.29 -10.59 4.13
CA ILE A 94 22.44 -11.45 4.46
C ILE A 94 22.30 -12.73 3.66
N CYS A 95 23.34 -13.08 2.89
CA CYS A 95 23.34 -14.31 2.11
C CYS A 95 23.36 -15.54 3.03
N SER A 96 22.41 -16.46 2.84
CA SER A 96 22.33 -17.70 3.62
C SER A 96 23.53 -18.64 3.42
N GLU A 97 24.23 -18.52 2.29
CA GLU A 97 25.33 -19.43 1.92
C GLU A 97 26.70 -18.96 2.42
N CYS A 98 27.00 -17.66 2.32
CA CYS A 98 28.33 -17.13 2.67
C CYS A 98 28.32 -16.09 3.81
N GLY A 99 27.15 -15.72 4.33
CA GLY A 99 27.00 -14.75 5.41
C GLY A 99 27.32 -13.30 5.04
N GLN A 100 27.65 -13.02 3.77
CA GLN A 100 27.98 -11.67 3.33
C GLN A 100 26.74 -10.80 3.13
N HIS A 101 26.92 -9.50 3.40
CA HIS A 101 25.90 -8.48 3.21
C HIS A 101 25.73 -8.14 1.72
N ASN A 102 24.48 -8.01 1.30
CA ASN A 102 24.10 -7.65 -0.05
C ASN A 102 23.06 -6.53 0.00
N ILE A 103 23.04 -5.74 -1.07
CA ILE A 103 22.09 -4.65 -1.25
C ILE A 103 21.29 -4.92 -2.51
N LYS A 104 19.96 -4.81 -2.41
CA LYS A 104 19.04 -4.85 -3.55
C LYS A 104 18.31 -3.52 -3.64
N HIS A 105 18.37 -2.87 -4.79
CA HIS A 105 17.53 -1.71 -5.06
C HIS A 105 16.07 -2.15 -5.20
N GLY A 106 15.18 -1.46 -4.50
CA GLY A 106 13.75 -1.70 -4.55
C GLY A 106 12.96 -0.45 -4.21
N ILE A 107 11.69 -0.65 -3.90
CA ILE A 107 10.81 0.42 -3.44
C ILE A 107 10.30 0.13 -2.03
N SER A 108 10.08 1.20 -1.28
CA SER A 108 9.36 1.22 -0.02
C SER A 108 8.14 2.10 -0.20
N CYS A 109 6.98 1.59 0.22
CA CYS A 109 5.74 2.37 0.18
C CYS A 109 5.19 2.54 1.59
N TYR A 110 4.61 3.71 1.85
CA TYR A 110 4.08 4.08 3.15
C TYR A 110 3.02 5.17 2.99
N VAL A 111 2.23 5.38 4.04
CA VAL A 111 1.37 6.55 4.13
C VAL A 111 2.13 7.69 4.80
N TYR A 112 2.22 8.83 4.13
CA TYR A 112 2.71 10.08 4.70
C TYR A 112 1.53 10.86 5.30
N PRO A 113 1.46 11.03 6.63
CA PRO A 113 0.29 11.63 7.26
C PRO A 113 0.23 13.14 6.99
N LEU A 114 -0.96 13.63 6.65
CA LEU A 114 -1.33 15.04 6.66
C LEU A 114 -2.12 15.40 7.93
N PHE A 115 -2.74 14.38 8.53
CA PHE A 115 -3.49 14.45 9.75
C PHE A 115 -3.33 13.12 10.51
N ILE A 116 -3.25 13.21 11.83
CA ILE A 116 -3.32 12.06 12.74
C ILE A 116 -4.07 12.49 13.99
N GLN A 117 -4.90 11.62 14.52
CA GLN A 117 -5.47 11.74 15.86
C GLN A 117 -5.54 10.38 16.54
N LYS A 118 -5.43 10.38 17.86
CA LYS A 118 -5.81 9.22 18.67
C LYS A 118 -7.33 9.11 18.69
N VAL A 119 -7.84 7.90 18.52
CA VAL A 119 -9.27 7.59 18.55
C VAL A 119 -9.56 6.70 19.74
N ASP A 120 -10.64 6.99 20.45
CA ASP A 120 -11.23 6.04 21.37
C ASP A 120 -12.16 5.13 20.57
N PRO A 121 -11.89 3.82 20.47
CA PRO A 121 -12.69 2.90 19.67
C PRO A 121 -14.13 2.76 20.17
N GLY A 122 -14.43 3.24 21.39
CA GLY A 122 -15.77 3.12 21.97
C GLY A 122 -16.08 1.69 22.41
N PHE A 123 -15.07 0.98 22.93
CA PHE A 123 -15.22 -0.37 23.49
C PHE A 123 -16.35 -0.41 24.53
N THR A 124 -17.24 -1.39 24.39
CA THR A 124 -18.21 -1.69 25.46
C THR A 124 -17.52 -2.44 26.60
N GLU A 125 -18.14 -2.51 27.78
CA GLU A 125 -17.63 -3.33 28.90
C GLU A 125 -17.47 -4.80 28.49
N GLU A 126 -18.35 -5.30 27.61
CA GLU A 126 -18.30 -6.65 27.06
C GLU A 126 -17.08 -6.83 26.13
N ASP A 127 -16.79 -5.85 25.27
CA ASP A 127 -15.60 -5.89 24.40
C ASP A 127 -14.32 -5.91 25.23
N ILE A 128 -14.25 -5.10 26.30
CA ILE A 128 -13.10 -5.09 27.21
C ILE A 128 -12.95 -6.45 27.89
N SER A 129 -14.05 -7.07 28.36
CA SER A 129 -13.95 -8.39 28.99
C SER A 129 -13.47 -9.46 28.01
N PHE A 130 -13.93 -9.43 26.75
CA PHE A 130 -13.50 -10.38 25.72
C PHE A 130 -12.05 -10.19 25.29
N LEU A 131 -11.55 -8.94 25.33
CA LEU A 131 -10.13 -8.66 25.07
C LEU A 131 -9.26 -9.13 26.26
N ASP A 132 -9.72 -8.95 27.49
CA ASP A 132 -9.00 -9.34 28.71
C ASP A 132 -8.92 -10.87 28.89
N ASP A 133 -9.99 -11.60 28.56
CA ASP A 133 -10.01 -13.07 28.63
C ASP A 133 -9.43 -13.76 27.37
N GLY A 134 -9.13 -12.97 26.33
CA GLY A 134 -8.55 -13.42 25.07
C GLY A 134 -9.52 -14.16 24.14
N SER A 135 -10.82 -14.15 24.43
CA SER A 135 -11.86 -14.77 23.59
C SER A 135 -12.11 -14.00 22.29
N LYS A 136 -11.79 -12.71 22.25
CA LYS A 136 -11.71 -11.90 21.03
C LYS A 136 -10.36 -11.22 20.92
N THR A 137 -9.90 -11.06 19.69
CA THR A 137 -8.69 -10.32 19.35
C THR A 137 -9.03 -8.87 18.96
N ILE A 138 -8.06 -7.96 19.09
CA ILE A 138 -8.19 -6.59 18.57
C ILE A 138 -8.46 -6.60 17.06
N ASP A 139 -7.91 -7.57 16.33
CA ASP A 139 -8.15 -7.77 14.89
C ASP A 139 -9.62 -8.06 14.56
N GLU A 140 -10.28 -8.90 15.36
CA GLU A 140 -11.70 -9.20 15.19
C GLU A 140 -12.56 -7.97 15.50
N TYR A 141 -12.20 -7.19 16.51
CA TYR A 141 -12.88 -5.94 16.80
C TYR A 141 -12.73 -4.91 15.68
N LEU A 142 -11.47 -4.70 15.23
CA LEU A 142 -11.13 -3.81 14.13
C LEU A 142 -11.99 -4.14 12.90
N LYS A 143 -12.12 -5.43 12.59
CA LYS A 143 -13.01 -5.92 11.53
C LYS A 143 -14.47 -5.58 11.80
N ASN A 144 -15.01 -5.95 12.96
CA ASN A 144 -16.44 -5.79 13.23
C ASN A 144 -16.93 -4.33 13.16
N ILE A 145 -16.09 -3.37 13.55
CA ILE A 145 -16.51 -1.97 13.63
C ILE A 145 -16.05 -1.16 12.42
N TYR A 146 -14.86 -1.43 11.89
CA TYR A 146 -14.21 -0.54 10.93
C TYR A 146 -13.98 -1.16 9.54
N GLU A 147 -14.53 -2.35 9.22
CA GLU A 147 -14.31 -3.04 7.93
C GLU A 147 -14.46 -2.13 6.69
N GLU A 148 -15.44 -1.23 6.71
CA GLU A 148 -15.76 -0.37 5.56
C GLU A 148 -14.92 0.91 5.45
N VAL A 149 -14.22 1.31 6.53
CA VAL A 149 -13.56 2.63 6.61
C VAL A 149 -12.11 2.59 7.10
N SER A 150 -11.64 1.43 7.53
CA SER A 150 -10.33 1.25 8.17
C SER A 150 -9.16 1.45 7.21
N ASN A 151 -9.30 1.05 5.95
CA ASN A 151 -8.25 1.16 4.94
C ASN A 151 -8.86 1.57 3.61
N HIS A 152 -8.69 2.83 3.25
CA HIS A 152 -9.28 3.38 2.04
C HIS A 152 -8.29 4.30 1.34
N THR A 153 -8.14 4.14 0.04
CA THR A 153 -7.20 4.90 -0.79
C THR A 153 -7.85 5.23 -2.12
N LEU A 154 -7.87 6.54 -2.42
CA LEU A 154 -8.38 7.10 -3.65
C LEU A 154 -7.21 7.69 -4.44
N LEU A 155 -6.93 7.13 -5.62
CA LEU A 155 -5.86 7.56 -6.51
C LEU A 155 -6.43 7.98 -7.86
N LEU A 156 -5.83 8.99 -8.46
CA LEU A 156 -6.11 9.44 -9.82
C LEU A 156 -4.78 9.69 -10.52
N GLY A 157 -4.53 8.92 -11.57
CA GLY A 157 -3.23 8.88 -12.23
C GLY A 157 -3.29 8.25 -13.61
N TYR A 158 -2.12 8.14 -14.25
CA TYR A 158 -1.99 7.57 -15.59
C TYR A 158 -1.35 6.20 -15.54
N VAL A 159 -1.80 5.26 -16.38
CA VAL A 159 -1.13 3.96 -16.51
C VAL A 159 0.28 4.17 -17.05
N ALA A 160 1.29 3.86 -16.24
CA ALA A 160 2.71 3.99 -16.55
C ALA A 160 3.33 2.67 -17.02
N GLN A 161 2.79 1.54 -16.56
CA GLN A 161 3.09 0.20 -17.07
C GLN A 161 1.78 -0.49 -17.43
N VAL A 162 1.66 -1.00 -18.66
CA VAL A 162 0.45 -1.69 -19.10
C VAL A 162 0.16 -2.95 -18.29
N PRO A 163 -1.11 -3.37 -18.16
CA PRO A 163 -1.45 -4.53 -17.36
C PRO A 163 -0.87 -5.85 -17.88
N GLU A 164 -0.34 -6.63 -16.95
CA GLU A 164 0.13 -7.99 -17.15
C GLU A 164 -0.78 -8.97 -16.41
N LEU A 165 -1.09 -10.09 -17.08
CA LEU A 165 -1.88 -11.15 -16.46
C LEU A 165 -1.01 -11.89 -15.43
N MET A 166 -1.46 -11.85 -14.19
CA MET A 166 -0.96 -12.64 -13.08
C MET A 166 -1.83 -13.89 -12.88
N VAL A 167 -1.58 -14.65 -11.81
CA VAL A 167 -2.39 -15.82 -11.47
C VAL A 167 -3.86 -15.44 -11.20
N GLN A 168 -4.79 -16.34 -11.51
CA GLN A 168 -6.22 -16.24 -11.15
C GLN A 168 -6.94 -14.98 -11.67
N ASN A 169 -6.74 -14.58 -12.93
CA ASN A 169 -7.34 -13.37 -13.52
C ASN A 169 -7.04 -12.08 -12.73
N CYS A 170 -5.84 -12.00 -12.16
CA CYS A 170 -5.35 -10.78 -11.55
C CYS A 170 -4.56 -9.98 -12.60
N ALA A 171 -4.85 -8.69 -12.73
CA ALA A 171 -4.07 -7.79 -13.55
C ALA A 171 -3.12 -6.98 -12.68
N ARG A 172 -1.83 -6.97 -13.02
CA ARG A 172 -0.84 -6.12 -12.38
C ARG A 172 -0.41 -5.02 -13.32
N TYR A 173 -0.46 -3.78 -12.87
CA TYR A 173 0.05 -2.61 -13.59
C TYR A 173 0.61 -1.57 -12.63
N CYS A 174 1.28 -0.57 -13.18
CA CYS A 174 1.80 0.57 -12.46
C CYS A 174 1.11 1.84 -12.97
N ILE A 175 0.77 2.75 -12.06
CA ILE A 175 0.26 4.08 -12.41
C ILE A 175 1.25 5.15 -11.96
N SER A 176 1.26 6.30 -12.63
CA SER A 176 1.92 7.52 -12.16
C SER A 176 0.89 8.42 -11.46
N VAL A 177 1.20 8.84 -10.24
CA VAL A 177 0.36 9.72 -9.43
C VAL A 177 1.18 10.92 -8.99
N ASP A 178 0.82 12.11 -9.47
CA ASP A 178 1.50 13.34 -9.07
C ASP A 178 1.18 13.72 -7.62
N ARG A 179 2.20 14.19 -6.91
CA ARG A 179 2.09 14.64 -5.52
C ARG A 179 1.43 16.02 -5.46
N LYS A 180 0.34 16.11 -4.69
CA LYS A 180 -0.35 17.39 -4.40
C LYS A 180 0.28 18.18 -3.27
N VAL A 181 0.97 17.49 -2.36
CA VAL A 181 1.52 18.11 -1.16
C VAL A 181 3.03 17.99 -1.21
N PHE A 182 3.69 19.06 -0.80
CA PHE A 182 5.12 19.11 -0.64
C PHE A 182 5.54 18.33 0.62
N VAL A 183 6.41 17.35 0.44
CA VAL A 183 7.07 16.63 1.54
C VAL A 183 8.51 17.14 1.62
N PRO A 184 8.90 17.90 2.66
CA PRO A 184 10.18 18.62 2.70
C PRO A 184 11.41 17.74 2.45
N THR A 185 11.43 16.56 3.06
CA THR A 185 12.51 15.58 2.95
C THR A 185 12.61 14.90 1.58
N GLN A 186 11.60 15.11 0.71
CA GLN A 186 11.46 14.48 -0.60
C GLN A 186 11.18 15.51 -1.70
N SER A 187 11.78 16.70 -1.57
CA SER A 187 11.54 17.87 -2.44
C SER A 187 11.83 17.63 -3.93
N THR A 188 12.63 16.63 -4.27
CA THR A 188 12.96 16.26 -5.65
C THR A 188 11.98 15.27 -6.27
N ILE A 189 11.09 14.68 -5.46
CA ILE A 189 10.13 13.67 -5.90
C ILE A 189 8.78 14.34 -6.09
N VAL A 190 8.29 14.33 -7.33
CA VAL A 190 7.04 14.99 -7.73
C VAL A 190 5.94 14.00 -8.13
N THR A 191 6.29 12.74 -8.37
CA THR A 191 5.37 11.70 -8.85
C THR A 191 5.71 10.37 -8.18
N ASP A 192 4.68 9.67 -7.71
CA ASP A 192 4.76 8.31 -7.16
C ASP A 192 4.30 7.28 -8.20
N TYR A 193 4.84 6.06 -8.10
CA TYR A 193 4.59 4.98 -9.05
C TYR A 193 4.05 3.70 -8.36
N PRO A 194 2.82 3.74 -7.80
CA PRO A 194 2.25 2.58 -7.11
C PRO A 194 1.89 1.45 -8.06
N PHE A 195 2.11 0.22 -7.59
CA PHE A 195 1.60 -0.98 -8.24
C PHE A 195 0.16 -1.27 -7.82
N VAL A 196 -0.67 -1.60 -8.80
CA VAL A 196 -2.08 -1.94 -8.65
C VAL A 196 -2.29 -3.39 -9.06
N TYR A 197 -3.05 -4.12 -8.24
CA TYR A 197 -3.43 -5.51 -8.48
C TYR A 197 -4.96 -5.61 -8.48
N SER A 198 -5.59 -5.58 -9.66
CA SER A 198 -7.03 -5.78 -9.79
C SER A 198 -7.37 -7.25 -10.00
N TYR A 199 -8.53 -7.67 -9.50
CA TYR A 199 -8.97 -9.06 -9.48
C TYR A 199 -10.33 -9.25 -10.14
N GLY A 200 -10.67 -10.49 -10.47
CA GLY A 200 -11.99 -10.86 -10.98
C GLY A 200 -12.34 -10.13 -12.28
N GLU A 201 -13.58 -9.65 -12.38
CA GLU A 201 -14.05 -8.92 -13.57
C GLU A 201 -13.30 -7.61 -13.78
N GLN A 202 -12.95 -6.90 -12.69
CA GLN A 202 -12.17 -5.66 -12.80
C GLN A 202 -10.78 -5.95 -13.40
N GLY A 203 -10.11 -7.00 -12.94
CA GLY A 203 -8.82 -7.44 -13.51
C GLY A 203 -8.92 -7.81 -14.99
N ALA A 204 -9.96 -8.56 -15.37
CA ALA A 204 -10.20 -8.91 -16.78
C ALA A 204 -10.46 -7.67 -17.65
N ARG A 205 -11.20 -6.68 -17.14
CA ARG A 205 -11.43 -5.41 -17.85
C ARG A 205 -10.16 -4.59 -17.95
N ASP A 206 -9.36 -4.52 -16.88
CA ASP A 206 -8.12 -3.75 -16.86
C ASP A 206 -7.14 -4.28 -17.92
N LEU A 207 -6.95 -5.61 -18.00
CA LEU A 207 -6.14 -6.27 -19.05
C LEU A 207 -6.61 -5.96 -20.47
N LYS A 208 -7.93 -5.83 -20.65
CA LYS A 208 -8.54 -5.61 -21.94
C LYS A 208 -8.47 -4.15 -22.37
N TYR A 209 -8.75 -3.21 -21.46
CA TYR A 209 -9.07 -1.84 -21.81
C TYR A 209 -7.95 -0.84 -21.52
N LEU A 210 -7.04 -1.13 -20.59
CA LEU A 210 -5.98 -0.18 -20.25
C LEU A 210 -4.82 -0.26 -21.25
N LYS A 211 -4.30 0.92 -21.59
CA LYS A 211 -3.06 1.13 -22.35
C LYS A 211 -2.21 2.21 -21.66
N GLU A 212 -0.94 2.30 -22.04
CA GLU A 212 -0.04 3.34 -21.50
C GLU A 212 -0.66 4.73 -21.68
N GLY A 213 -0.59 5.54 -20.63
CA GLY A 213 -1.20 6.87 -20.58
C GLY A 213 -2.73 6.89 -20.41
N SER A 214 -3.39 5.76 -20.13
CA SER A 214 -4.82 5.76 -19.75
C SER A 214 -4.98 6.51 -18.43
N LEU A 215 -5.89 7.49 -18.38
CA LEU A 215 -6.24 8.19 -17.14
C LEU A 215 -7.31 7.38 -16.40
N ILE A 216 -7.01 7.00 -15.16
CA ILE A 216 -7.90 6.19 -14.34
C ILE A 216 -8.02 6.74 -12.92
N MET A 217 -9.18 6.52 -12.31
CA MET A 217 -9.39 6.72 -10.87
C MET A 217 -9.55 5.35 -10.20
N ILE A 218 -8.85 5.15 -9.10
CA ILE A 218 -8.86 3.92 -8.31
C ILE A 218 -9.42 4.26 -6.94
N ASP A 219 -10.51 3.57 -6.58
CA ASP A 219 -11.02 3.46 -5.23
C ASP A 219 -10.64 2.06 -4.72
N GLY A 220 -9.89 1.98 -3.62
CA GLY A 220 -9.35 0.73 -3.13
C GLY A 220 -8.77 0.81 -1.73
N PHE A 221 -7.94 -0.16 -1.39
CA PHE A 221 -7.23 -0.24 -0.11
C PHE A 221 -5.76 -0.57 -0.34
N ILE A 222 -4.93 -0.25 0.64
CA ILE A 222 -3.50 -0.57 0.61
C ILE A 222 -3.32 -1.96 1.20
N ARG A 223 -2.60 -2.84 0.52
CA ARG A 223 -2.19 -4.12 1.08
C ARG A 223 -0.69 -4.10 1.33
N ASN A 224 -0.25 -4.62 2.47
CA ASN A 224 1.17 -4.78 2.75
C ASN A 224 1.45 -6.20 3.23
N ARG A 225 2.15 -6.99 2.40
CA ARG A 225 2.37 -8.41 2.65
C ARG A 225 3.85 -8.76 2.66
N LYS A 226 4.21 -9.72 3.52
CA LYS A 226 5.52 -10.37 3.47
C LYS A 226 5.63 -11.19 2.19
N VAL A 227 6.76 -11.07 1.52
CA VAL A 227 7.10 -11.83 0.32
C VAL A 227 8.49 -12.42 0.48
N LYS A 228 8.70 -13.60 -0.11
CA LYS A 228 10.05 -14.13 -0.31
C LYS A 228 10.55 -13.59 -1.63
N ASN A 229 11.60 -12.78 -1.56
CA ASN A 229 12.25 -12.25 -2.74
C ASN A 229 13.53 -13.03 -3.00
N ARG A 230 13.86 -13.24 -4.27
CA ARG A 230 15.06 -13.99 -4.68
C ARG A 230 16.10 -13.01 -5.21
N MET A 231 17.36 -13.24 -4.89
CA MET A 231 18.48 -12.54 -5.51
C MET A 231 19.71 -13.42 -5.62
N GLU A 232 20.66 -12.97 -6.44
CA GLU A 232 21.98 -13.58 -6.57
C GLU A 232 22.97 -12.83 -5.68
N CYS A 233 23.76 -13.54 -4.89
CA CYS A 233 24.76 -12.94 -4.02
C CYS A 233 25.93 -12.39 -4.84
N GLN A 234 26.26 -11.11 -4.65
CA GLN A 234 27.36 -10.45 -5.38
C GLN A 234 28.75 -10.99 -5.01
N TRP A 235 28.85 -11.76 -3.93
CA TRP A 235 30.12 -12.29 -3.41
C TRP A 235 30.40 -13.74 -3.79
N CYS A 236 29.38 -14.61 -3.76
CA CYS A 236 29.55 -16.04 -4.04
C CYS A 236 28.77 -16.54 -5.26
N GLY A 237 27.94 -15.69 -5.90
CA GLY A 237 27.14 -16.07 -7.06
C GLY A 237 25.96 -17.00 -6.77
N ASN A 238 25.79 -17.47 -5.53
CA ASN A 238 24.66 -18.31 -5.17
C ASN A 238 23.36 -17.48 -5.09
N ARG A 239 22.27 -18.09 -5.55
CA ARG A 239 20.93 -17.52 -5.42
C ARG A 239 20.32 -17.91 -4.09
N TYR A 240 19.77 -16.94 -3.37
CA TYR A 240 19.12 -17.15 -2.09
C TYR A 240 17.83 -16.31 -1.98
N ASP A 241 16.96 -16.74 -1.08
CA ASP A 241 15.71 -16.06 -0.77
C ASP A 241 15.86 -15.26 0.52
N PHE A 242 15.24 -14.09 0.58
CA PHE A 242 15.18 -13.25 1.77
C PHE A 242 13.77 -12.72 1.99
N ASP A 243 13.46 -12.40 3.24
CA ASP A 243 12.17 -11.81 3.61
C ASP A 243 12.14 -10.33 3.21
N ASP A 244 11.08 -9.95 2.52
CA ASP A 244 10.81 -8.59 2.09
C ASP A 244 9.32 -8.27 2.29
N PHE A 245 8.94 -7.02 2.13
CA PHE A 245 7.56 -6.57 2.05
C PHE A 245 7.24 -6.03 0.66
N SER A 246 6.05 -6.38 0.19
CA SER A 246 5.44 -5.82 -1.01
C SER A 246 4.19 -5.07 -0.60
N THR A 247 4.17 -3.78 -0.90
CA THR A 247 3.00 -2.93 -0.71
C THR A 247 2.35 -2.67 -2.06
N GLU A 248 1.05 -2.94 -2.16
CA GLU A 248 0.29 -2.91 -3.40
C GLU A 248 -1.09 -2.27 -3.16
N ILE A 249 -1.68 -1.67 -4.20
CA ILE A 249 -3.04 -1.14 -4.15
C ILE A 249 -3.99 -2.20 -4.70
N ILE A 250 -5.04 -2.52 -3.95
CA ILE A 250 -6.09 -3.43 -4.38
C ILE A 250 -7.38 -2.60 -4.58
N PRO A 251 -7.89 -2.48 -5.82
CA PRO A 251 -9.06 -1.68 -6.09
C PRO A 251 -10.35 -2.41 -5.67
N TYR A 252 -11.28 -1.64 -5.09
CA TYR A 252 -12.70 -1.95 -5.08
C TYR A 252 -13.31 -1.70 -6.46
N SER A 253 -12.92 -0.61 -7.11
CA SER A 253 -13.30 -0.26 -8.47
C SER A 253 -12.20 0.54 -9.15
N VAL A 254 -12.22 0.50 -10.49
CA VAL A 254 -11.39 1.35 -11.33
C VAL A 254 -12.27 2.04 -12.35
N GLU A 255 -12.31 3.36 -12.30
CA GLU A 255 -13.02 4.19 -13.25
C GLU A 255 -12.10 4.60 -14.39
N TYR A 256 -12.52 4.30 -15.61
CA TYR A 256 -11.80 4.64 -16.83
C TYR A 256 -12.22 6.02 -17.33
N LEU A 257 -11.32 7.00 -17.23
CA LEU A 257 -11.68 8.39 -17.50
C LEU A 257 -11.30 8.85 -18.90
N ASN A 258 -10.09 8.52 -19.37
CA ASN A 258 -9.63 8.93 -20.69
C ASN A 258 -8.55 8.00 -21.25
N ASN A 259 -8.35 8.04 -22.57
CA ASN A 259 -7.31 7.32 -23.30
C ASN A 259 -7.33 5.79 -23.09
N ILE A 260 -8.51 5.21 -22.97
CA ILE A 260 -8.69 3.76 -22.92
C ILE A 260 -8.82 3.16 -24.31
N LYS A 261 -8.59 1.85 -24.43
CA LYS A 261 -8.91 1.11 -25.65
C LYS A 261 -10.42 1.07 -25.86
N THR A 262 -10.84 1.30 -27.08
CA THR A 262 -12.23 1.19 -27.53
C THR A 262 -12.49 -0.20 -28.10
N ASP A 263 -13.74 -0.66 -28.10
CA ASP A 263 -14.07 -1.96 -28.71
C ASP A 263 -13.73 -2.03 -30.20
N THR A 264 -13.71 -0.89 -30.89
CA THR A 264 -13.27 -0.79 -32.29
C THR A 264 -11.78 -1.05 -32.43
N GLU A 265 -10.94 -0.43 -31.59
CA GLU A 265 -9.50 -0.68 -31.55
C GLU A 265 -9.20 -2.15 -31.23
N LEU A 266 -9.93 -2.74 -30.27
CA LEU A 266 -9.75 -4.14 -29.89
C LEU A 266 -10.07 -5.11 -31.03
N LYS A 267 -11.17 -4.89 -31.77
CA LYS A 267 -11.50 -5.69 -32.95
C LYS A 267 -10.45 -5.57 -34.04
N LEU A 268 -9.87 -4.38 -34.22
CA LEU A 268 -8.78 -4.16 -35.18
C LEU A 268 -7.53 -4.92 -34.75
N GLU A 269 -7.12 -4.85 -33.48
CA GLU A 269 -6.00 -5.61 -32.92
C GLU A 269 -6.19 -7.13 -33.09
N GLU A 270 -7.38 -7.65 -32.82
CA GLU A 270 -7.71 -9.07 -33.03
C GLU A 270 -7.65 -9.47 -34.50
N THR A 271 -8.03 -8.57 -35.40
CA THR A 271 -7.99 -8.81 -36.84
C THR A 271 -6.54 -8.85 -37.32
N LEU A 272 -5.73 -7.86 -36.94
CA LEU A 272 -4.31 -7.77 -37.29
C LEU A 272 -3.51 -8.99 -36.78
N LYS A 273 -3.76 -9.44 -35.54
CA LYS A 273 -3.13 -10.65 -34.97
C LYS A 273 -3.45 -11.93 -35.74
N LYS A 274 -4.54 -11.98 -36.53
CA LYS A 274 -4.86 -13.13 -37.38
C LYS A 274 -4.09 -13.10 -38.70
N PHE A 275 -3.50 -11.97 -39.07
CA PHE A 275 -2.75 -11.78 -40.31
C PHE A 275 -1.23 -11.82 -40.11
N ASP A 276 -0.73 -11.59 -38.90
CA ASP A 276 0.68 -11.83 -38.54
C ASP A 276 0.88 -13.33 -38.19
N ILE A 277 1.59 -14.06 -39.06
CA ILE A 277 2.05 -15.46 -38.86
C ILE A 277 3.22 -15.51 -37.89
#